data_AF-A0A0C5V5D6-F1
#
_entry.id   AF-A0A0C5V5D6-F1
#
_cell.length_a   1.000
_cell.length_b   1.000
_cell.length_c   1.000
_cell.angle_alpha   90.00
_cell.angle_beta   90.00
_cell.angle_gamma   90.00
#
_symmetry.space_group_name_H-M   'P 1'
#
loop_
_entity.id
_entity.type
_entity.pdbx_description
1 polymer ?
#
loop_
_entity_poly.entity_id
_entity_poly.type
_entity_poly.pdbx_seq_one_letter_code
_entity_poly.pdbx_strand_id
1 'polypeptide(L)' 'MTELEKLEQAIVEAEERKREYIKSNPAGEGDKATKVALYTEVEQARKALRAYKIQHNLI' A
#
# COMPACT_ATOMS: atom_id res chain seq x y z
N MET A 1 -10.28 3.75 -16.09
CA MET A 1 -9.36 2.90 -15.31
C MET A 1 -9.91 1.50 -15.22
N THR A 2 -9.13 0.53 -15.68
CA THR A 2 -9.34 -0.90 -15.50
C THR A 2 -9.15 -1.29 -14.04
N GLU A 3 -9.63 -2.49 -13.65
CA GLU A 3 -9.43 -3.00 -12.30
C GLU A 3 -7.94 -3.20 -11.97
N LEU A 4 -7.15 -3.63 -12.96
CA LEU A 4 -5.70 -3.73 -12.84
C LEU A 4 -5.07 -2.37 -12.49
N GLU A 5 -5.41 -1.31 -13.24
CA GLU A 5 -4.90 0.04 -13.01
C GLU A 5 -5.30 0.58 -11.63
N LYS A 6 -6.51 0.27 -11.15
CA LYS A 6 -6.95 0.66 -9.80
C LYS A 6 -6.13 -0.01 -8.71
N LEU A 7 -5.85 -1.31 -8.86
CA LEU A 7 -5.05 -2.06 -7.90
C LEU A 7 -3.58 -1.59 -7.90
N GLU A 8 -3.04 -1.26 -9.06
CA GLU A 8 -1.71 -0.67 -9.17
C GLU A 8 -1.65 0.72 -8.54
N GLN A 9 -2.66 1.56 -8.79
CA GLN A 9 -2.80 2.89 -8.18
C GLN A 9 -2.97 2.81 -6.65
N ALA A 10 -3.73 1.83 -6.14
CA ALA A 10 -3.91 1.64 -4.70
C ALA A 10 -2.58 1.36 -3.96
N ILE A 11 -1.63 0.68 -4.60
CA ILE A 11 -0.30 0.49 -4.04
C ILE A 11 0.46 1.82 -3.96
N VAL A 12 0.39 2.64 -5.02
CA VAL A 12 1.04 3.95 -5.06
C VAL A 12 0.50 4.84 -3.94
N GLU A 13 -0.81 4.93 -3.80
CA GLU A 13 -1.47 5.75 -2.76
C GLU A 13 -1.14 5.27 -1.33
N ALA A 14 -1.07 3.95 -1.11
CA ALA A 14 -0.67 3.40 0.19
C ALA A 14 0.80 3.70 0.51
N GLU A 15 1.69 3.60 -0.49
CA GLU A 15 3.12 3.95 -0.34
C GLU A 15 3.32 5.44 -0.09
N GLU A 16 2.54 6.30 -0.77
CA GLU A 16 2.58 7.74 -0.57
C GLU A 16 2.12 8.13 0.84
N ARG A 17 0.99 7.60 1.32
CA ARG A 17 0.52 7.85 2.70
C ARG A 17 1.53 7.39 3.75
N LYS A 18 2.15 6.22 3.55
CA LYS A 18 3.24 5.75 4.42
C LYS A 18 4.44 6.69 4.38
N ARG A 19 4.83 7.16 3.19
CA ARG A 19 5.96 8.08 3.01
C ARG A 19 5.69 9.44 3.66
N GLU A 20 4.50 9.99 3.49
CA GLU A 20 4.07 11.24 4.13
C GLU A 20 4.12 11.13 5.65
N TYR A 21 3.63 10.01 6.20
CA TYR A 21 3.70 9.75 7.64
C TYR A 21 5.14 9.70 8.17
N ILE A 22 6.04 9.01 7.46
CA ILE A 22 7.46 8.95 7.86
C ILE A 22 8.12 10.33 7.74
N LYS A 23 7.75 11.12 6.72
CA LYS A 23 8.28 12.47 6.53
C LYS A 23 7.81 13.43 7.62
N SER A 24 6.56 13.32 8.05
CA SER A 24 6.00 14.15 9.12
C SER A 24 6.41 13.69 10.52
N ASN A 25 6.87 12.44 10.66
CA ASN A 25 7.35 11.87 11.92
C ASN A 25 8.79 11.32 11.78
N PRO A 26 9.79 12.20 11.60
CA PRO A 26 11.19 11.78 11.56
C PRO A 26 11.61 11.15 12.91
N ALA A 27 12.68 10.34 12.90
CA ALA A 27 13.21 9.63 14.08
C ALA A 27 12.29 8.56 14.73
N GLY A 28 11.22 8.15 14.07
CA GLY A 28 10.30 7.15 14.63
C GLY A 28 9.37 7.72 15.69
N GLU A 29 9.25 9.05 15.72
CA GLU A 29 8.16 9.76 16.38
C GLU A 29 6.81 9.30 15.76
N GLY A 30 5.72 9.56 16.47
CA GLY A 30 4.39 9.13 16.05
C GLY A 30 3.95 7.78 16.61
N ASP A 31 2.67 7.49 16.41
CA ASP A 31 2.01 6.32 16.97
C ASP A 31 2.44 5.02 16.26
N LYS A 32 2.88 4.04 17.07
CA LYS A 32 3.30 2.72 16.58
C LYS A 32 2.15 1.99 15.90
N ALA A 33 0.91 2.11 16.41
CA ALA A 33 -0.24 1.44 15.80
C ALA A 33 -0.51 2.01 14.40
N THR A 34 -0.48 3.33 14.25
CA THR A 34 -0.62 4.04 12.96
C THR A 34 0.47 3.62 11.98
N LYS A 35 1.73 3.56 12.42
CA LYS A 35 2.83 3.05 11.59
C LYS A 35 2.54 1.62 11.11
N VAL A 36 2.17 0.71 12.00
CA VAL A 36 1.87 -0.69 11.63
C VAL A 36 0.70 -0.77 10.65
N ALA A 37 -0.34 0.05 10.84
CA ALA A 37 -1.49 0.11 9.94
C ALA A 37 -1.08 0.51 8.52
N LEU A 38 -0.26 1.55 8.35
CA LEU A 38 0.22 2.01 7.05
C LEU A 38 1.07 0.97 6.31
N TYR A 39 1.93 0.25 7.03
CA TYR A 39 2.70 -0.86 6.43
C TYR A 39 1.79 -2.04 6.06
N THR A 40 0.81 -2.35 6.90
CA THR A 40 -0.17 -3.40 6.63
C THR A 40 -1.00 -3.07 5.40
N GLU A 41 -1.40 -1.81 5.23
CA GLU A 41 -2.17 -1.35 4.09
C GLU A 41 -1.44 -1.52 2.76
N VAL A 42 -0.15 -1.15 2.71
CA VAL A 42 0.72 -1.40 1.54
C VAL A 42 0.76 -2.90 1.21
N GLU A 43 0.94 -3.75 2.21
CA GLU A 43 1.00 -5.20 2.02
C GLU A 43 -0.34 -5.78 1.52
N GLN A 44 -1.47 -5.29 2.04
CA GLN A 44 -2.79 -5.70 1.57
C GLN A 44 -3.04 -5.28 0.11
N ALA A 45 -2.66 -4.06 -0.27
CA ALA A 45 -2.77 -3.59 -1.66
C ALA A 45 -1.94 -4.47 -2.62
N ARG A 46 -0.72 -4.84 -2.23
CA ARG A 46 0.14 -5.77 -2.99
C ARG A 46 -0.48 -7.16 -3.12
N LYS A 47 -1.04 -7.69 -2.03
CA LYS A 47 -1.75 -8.98 -2.04
C LYS A 47 -2.96 -8.96 -2.96
N ALA A 48 -3.75 -7.90 -2.92
CA ALA A 48 -4.90 -7.72 -3.80
C ALA A 48 -4.50 -7.70 -5.27
N LEU A 49 -3.47 -6.93 -5.63
CA LEU A 49 -2.93 -6.91 -7.00
C LEU A 49 -2.42 -8.29 -7.43
N ARG A 50 -1.68 -8.98 -6.56
CA ARG A 50 -1.17 -10.33 -6.86
C ARG A 50 -2.30 -11.32 -7.07
N ALA A 51 -3.32 -11.31 -6.21
CA ALA A 51 -4.48 -12.19 -6.32
C ALA A 51 -5.21 -11.94 -7.64
N TYR A 52 -5.41 -10.68 -8.02
CA TYR A 52 -5.99 -10.31 -9.31
C TYR A 52 -5.16 -10.83 -10.48
N LYS A 53 -3.83 -10.63 -10.46
CA LYS A 53 -2.93 -11.10 -11.53
C LYS A 53 -2.95 -12.63 -11.68
N ILE A 54 -3.00 -13.37 -10.57
CA ILE A 54 -3.14 -14.83 -10.58
C ILE A 54 -4.49 -15.24 -11.19
N GLN A 55 -5.59 -14.62 -10.75
CA GLN A 55 -6.94 -14.97 -11.23
C GLN A 55 -7.11 -14.73 -12.75
N HIS A 56 -6.37 -13.77 -13.30
CA HIS A 56 -6.43 -13.39 -14.71
C HIS A 56 -5.26 -13.95 -15.55
N ASN A 57 -4.46 -14.87 -15.01
CA ASN A 57 -3.28 -15.44 -15.68
C ASN A 57 -2.31 -14.39 -16.25
N LEU A 58 -2.14 -13.26 -15.53
CA LEU A 58 -1.21 -12.20 -15.91
C LEU A 58 0.22 -12.45 -15.39
N ILE A 59 0.38 -13.42 -14.48
CA ILE A 59 1.63 -13.95 -13.94
C ILE A 59 1.52 -15.45 -13.68
#